data_AF-A0A2H0JB37-F1
#
_entry.id   AF-A0A2H0JB37-F1
#
_cell.length_a   1.000
_cell.length_b   1.000
_cell.length_c   1.000
_cell.angle_alpha   90.00
_cell.angle_beta   90.00
_cell.angle_gamma   90.00
#
_symmetry.space_group_name_H-M   'P 1'
#
loop_
_entity.id
_entity.type
_entity.pdbx_description
1 polymer ?
#
loop_
_entity_poly.entity_id
_entity_poly.type
_entity_poly.pdbx_seq_one_letter_code
_entity_poly.pdbx_strand_id
1 'polypeptide(L)'
;MVPCRTDGDARGATDKPLRCTGASVVNCFCQHPSWKKASRIVGPHQQVQTGRQTFFRAVPGSKSGLLACQQSIVKWLLAWLCLFANAVHADDAAVAVWDFDCLELSRVGVSASCQLSRVMSEILLEQLLAYPGVRVVERARLREILDEQKLGSSALADEDARIRLGRIAGAKRMIFGSLITLGDIVRADVRLVSTETAQILGAQEASANTADLPAAMAVAARALVTQMGYGKTGGQTGTLTQVSAGTLTLFDQGLALMDRQDFAAAIEVFKKILTGDAEFKPAERQLRMALDKLTRQ
;
A
#
# COMPACT_ATOMS: atom_id res chain seq x y z
N MET A 1 -4.43 37.74 -21.58
CA MET A 1 -5.58 38.54 -21.13
C MET A 1 -5.58 39.87 -21.86
N VAL A 2 -6.36 39.98 -22.94
CA VAL A 2 -6.69 41.24 -23.65
C VAL A 2 -8.07 41.02 -24.30
N PRO A 3 -9.05 41.93 -24.15
CA PRO A 3 -10.26 41.93 -24.95
C PRO A 3 -10.07 42.80 -26.21
N CYS A 4 -10.43 42.28 -27.39
CA CYS A 4 -10.70 43.14 -28.55
C CYS A 4 -12.14 43.66 -28.46
N ARG A 5 -12.30 44.96 -28.71
CA ARG A 5 -13.55 45.71 -28.54
C ARG A 5 -14.17 46.00 -29.91
N THR A 6 -15.48 45.80 -30.02
CA THR A 6 -16.33 46.45 -31.03
C THR A 6 -17.61 46.91 -30.34
N ASP A 7 -17.91 48.19 -30.47
CA ASP A 7 -19.19 48.81 -30.10
C ASP A 7 -20.28 48.38 -31.11
N GLY A 8 -21.58 48.54 -30.92
CA GLY A 8 -22.35 49.12 -29.82
C GLY A 8 -23.84 49.23 -30.23
N ASP A 9 -24.73 49.49 -29.26
CA ASP A 9 -26.17 49.79 -29.43
C ASP A 9 -27.09 48.73 -30.11
N ALA A 10 -28.40 48.64 -29.83
CA ALA A 10 -29.20 49.07 -28.67
C ALA A 10 -30.62 48.42 -28.74
N ARG A 11 -31.42 48.61 -27.66
CA ARG A 11 -32.90 48.44 -27.60
C ARG A 11 -33.46 47.00 -27.66
N GLY A 12 -33.61 46.40 -26.47
CA GLY A 12 -34.91 46.44 -25.77
C GLY A 12 -36.01 45.43 -26.16
N ALA A 13 -36.22 44.44 -25.29
CA ALA A 13 -37.52 43.83 -25.02
C ALA A 13 -37.57 43.36 -23.55
N THR A 14 -38.70 43.54 -22.88
CA THR A 14 -38.92 43.07 -21.50
C THR A 14 -39.94 41.93 -21.49
N ASP A 15 -39.65 40.81 -20.83
CA ASP A 15 -40.67 40.14 -20.01
C ASP A 15 -40.10 39.22 -18.91
N LYS A 16 -41.01 38.66 -18.11
CA LYS A 16 -40.82 38.07 -16.77
C LYS A 16 -40.37 36.59 -16.74
N PRO A 17 -39.93 36.10 -15.56
CA PRO A 17 -39.14 34.86 -15.46
C PRO A 17 -39.98 33.58 -15.30
N LEU A 18 -39.37 32.44 -15.63
CA LEU A 18 -39.84 31.11 -15.30
C LEU A 18 -38.95 30.45 -14.24
N ARG A 19 -39.57 29.90 -13.19
CA ARG A 19 -38.92 29.00 -12.22
C ARG A 19 -38.91 27.58 -12.79
N CYS A 20 -37.81 26.85 -12.61
CA CYS A 20 -37.79 25.39 -12.72
C CYS A 20 -37.56 24.76 -11.34
N THR A 21 -38.60 24.13 -10.80
CA THR A 21 -38.54 23.32 -9.58
C THR A 21 -38.53 21.83 -9.95
N GLY A 22 -37.66 21.05 -9.29
CA GLY A 22 -37.90 19.62 -9.08
C GLY A 22 -37.13 18.64 -9.96
N ALA A 23 -36.39 17.76 -9.26
CA ALA A 23 -36.31 16.31 -9.46
C ALA A 23 -35.95 15.70 -10.84
N SER A 24 -34.76 15.09 -10.85
CA SER A 24 -34.55 13.67 -11.18
C SER A 24 -34.63 13.12 -12.62
N VAL A 25 -33.42 12.78 -13.12
CA VAL A 25 -32.98 11.52 -13.77
C VAL A 25 -33.69 10.97 -15.02
N VAL A 26 -32.91 10.24 -15.83
CA VAL A 26 -33.26 9.31 -16.92
C VAL A 26 -33.36 9.92 -18.33
N ASN A 27 -32.51 9.40 -19.24
CA ASN A 27 -32.59 9.61 -20.68
C ASN A 27 -33.91 9.07 -21.25
N CYS A 28 -34.50 9.76 -22.23
CA CYS A 28 -35.23 9.07 -23.28
C CYS A 28 -34.99 9.71 -24.65
N PHE A 29 -35.14 8.90 -25.70
CA PHE A 29 -34.79 9.19 -27.09
C PHE A 29 -36.07 9.14 -27.96
N CYS A 30 -35.93 9.10 -29.30
CA CYS A 30 -37.01 8.92 -30.29
C CYS A 30 -37.91 10.16 -30.52
N GLN A 31 -38.51 10.42 -31.70
CA GLN A 31 -38.47 9.78 -33.04
C GLN A 31 -38.92 10.84 -34.10
N HIS A 32 -38.22 11.03 -35.24
CA HIS A 32 -38.59 10.56 -36.61
C HIS A 32 -39.79 11.33 -37.29
N PRO A 33 -40.25 11.05 -38.54
CA PRO A 33 -39.58 11.55 -39.76
C PRO A 33 -40.50 12.01 -40.95
N SER A 34 -39.85 12.36 -42.09
CA SER A 34 -40.34 12.35 -43.51
C SER A 34 -41.08 13.60 -44.04
N TRP A 35 -40.59 14.25 -45.12
CA TRP A 35 -40.99 14.14 -46.56
C TRP A 35 -42.16 15.09 -46.97
N LYS A 36 -42.25 15.74 -48.15
CA LYS A 36 -41.49 15.72 -49.43
C LYS A 36 -41.82 16.97 -50.32
N LYS A 37 -41.20 17.09 -51.52
CA LYS A 37 -41.38 18.09 -52.64
C LYS A 37 -40.56 19.39 -52.47
N ALA A 38 -39.76 19.92 -53.42
CA ALA A 38 -39.76 20.12 -54.90
C ALA A 38 -40.18 21.57 -55.29
N SER A 39 -39.65 22.22 -56.35
CA SER A 39 -38.84 21.80 -57.53
C SER A 39 -37.57 22.70 -57.73
N ARG A 40 -37.08 23.26 -58.87
CA ARG A 40 -37.49 23.42 -60.29
C ARG A 40 -36.30 23.98 -61.15
N ILE A 41 -36.23 23.66 -62.46
CA ILE A 41 -35.61 24.44 -63.61
C ILE A 41 -34.09 24.80 -63.55
N VAL A 42 -33.20 24.58 -64.55
CA VAL A 42 -33.04 23.83 -65.85
C VAL A 42 -31.51 23.48 -65.91
N GLY A 43 -31.00 22.30 -66.31
CA GLY A 43 -31.01 21.61 -67.62
C GLY A 43 -29.84 22.11 -68.54
N PRO A 44 -29.29 21.33 -69.50
CA PRO A 44 -29.65 19.98 -69.97
C PRO A 44 -28.56 18.89 -69.76
N HIS A 45 -28.75 17.72 -70.40
CA HIS A 45 -27.84 16.56 -70.51
C HIS A 45 -27.44 15.80 -69.22
N GLN A 46 -28.25 14.77 -68.92
CA GLN A 46 -27.85 13.63 -68.10
C GLN A 46 -26.90 12.69 -68.88
N GLN A 47 -26.02 11.98 -68.18
CA GLN A 47 -26.10 10.51 -68.03
C GLN A 47 -25.36 10.15 -66.72
N VAL A 48 -26.08 9.74 -65.66
CA VAL A 48 -26.52 8.36 -65.39
C VAL A 48 -25.32 7.43 -65.17
N GLN A 49 -25.09 7.07 -63.91
CA GLN A 49 -24.13 6.05 -63.52
C GLN A 49 -24.58 4.67 -64.03
N THR A 50 -23.71 3.96 -64.73
CA THR A 50 -23.79 2.49 -64.88
C THR A 50 -22.51 1.88 -64.31
N GLY A 51 -22.64 0.73 -63.65
CA GLY A 51 -21.57 0.17 -62.82
C GLY A 51 -20.42 -0.41 -63.63
N ARG A 52 -19.22 0.18 -63.51
CA ARG A 52 -17.95 -0.51 -63.80
C ARG A 52 -16.79 0.09 -63.01
N GLN A 53 -15.99 -0.80 -62.43
CA GLN A 53 -14.64 -0.65 -61.87
C GLN A 53 -14.02 0.77 -61.99
N THR A 54 -13.96 1.50 -60.87
CA THR A 54 -13.12 2.70 -60.72
C THR A 54 -11.64 2.29 -60.65
N PHE A 55 -11.03 2.13 -61.82
CA PHE A 55 -9.61 1.81 -61.98
C PHE A 55 -8.75 2.95 -61.41
N PHE A 56 -8.19 2.77 -60.20
CA PHE A 56 -7.14 3.63 -59.67
C PHE A 56 -5.85 3.40 -60.45
N ARG A 57 -5.69 4.13 -61.56
CA ARG A 57 -4.49 4.09 -62.40
C ARG A 57 -3.34 4.78 -61.67
N ALA A 58 -2.55 4.00 -60.94
CA ALA A 58 -1.32 4.47 -60.31
C ALA A 58 -0.38 5.11 -61.35
N VAL A 59 0.21 6.25 -61.00
CA VAL A 59 1.22 6.94 -61.83
C VAL A 59 2.62 6.49 -61.37
N PRO A 60 3.36 5.69 -62.15
CA PRO A 60 4.68 5.21 -61.75
C PRO A 60 5.73 6.31 -62.02
N GLY A 61 6.02 7.15 -61.02
CA GLY A 61 6.72 8.42 -61.26
C GLY A 61 7.64 8.96 -60.17
N SER A 62 8.01 8.21 -59.13
CA SER A 62 9.08 8.64 -58.21
C SER A 62 9.76 7.46 -57.48
N LYS A 63 11.10 7.44 -57.48
CA LYS A 63 11.93 6.41 -56.83
C LYS A 63 12.54 6.84 -55.49
N SER A 64 11.98 7.84 -54.80
CA SER A 64 12.52 8.40 -53.54
C SER A 64 11.79 7.99 -52.25
N GLY A 65 10.90 6.98 -52.29
CA GLY A 65 10.08 6.59 -51.13
C GLY A 65 10.71 5.60 -50.12
N LEU A 66 11.59 4.69 -50.54
CA LEU A 66 11.95 3.52 -49.71
C LEU A 66 12.76 3.85 -48.45
N LEU A 67 13.69 4.81 -48.51
CA LEU A 67 14.58 5.13 -47.38
C LEU A 67 13.89 5.88 -46.23
N ALA A 68 12.76 6.55 -46.50
CA ALA A 68 12.02 7.32 -45.49
C ALA A 68 11.22 6.42 -44.51
N CYS A 69 10.79 5.24 -44.95
CA CYS A 69 9.96 4.35 -44.12
C CYS A 69 10.79 3.60 -43.06
N GLN A 70 12.01 3.18 -43.41
CA GLN A 70 12.85 2.31 -42.57
C GLN A 70 13.31 2.99 -41.27
N GLN A 71 13.48 4.31 -41.25
CA GLN A 71 13.91 5.05 -40.05
C GLN A 71 12.84 5.19 -38.97
N SER A 72 11.55 5.11 -39.33
CA SER A 72 10.45 5.30 -38.37
C SER A 72 10.28 4.09 -37.44
N ILE A 73 10.41 2.87 -37.97
CA ILE A 73 10.22 1.62 -37.20
C ILE A 73 11.27 1.52 -36.08
N VAL A 74 12.53 1.86 -36.37
CA VAL A 74 13.63 1.84 -35.38
C VAL A 74 13.39 2.84 -34.25
N LYS A 75 12.87 4.04 -34.56
CA LYS A 75 12.53 5.05 -33.53
C LYS A 75 11.38 4.60 -32.63
N TRP A 76 10.36 3.95 -33.19
CA TRP A 76 9.27 3.37 -32.40
C TRP A 76 9.73 2.22 -31.51
N LEU A 77 10.58 1.31 -32.02
CA LEU A 77 11.17 0.23 -31.23
C LEU A 77 12.03 0.75 -30.08
N LEU A 78 12.88 1.76 -30.30
CA LEU A 78 13.68 2.39 -29.25
C LEU A 78 12.81 3.10 -28.19
N ALA A 79 11.74 3.80 -28.61
CA ALA A 79 10.80 4.42 -27.68
C ALA A 79 10.07 3.38 -26.82
N TRP A 80 9.70 2.23 -27.39
CA TRP A 80 9.06 1.13 -26.68
C TRP A 80 10.03 0.44 -25.70
N LEU A 81 11.30 0.27 -26.09
CA LEU A 81 12.36 -0.28 -25.23
C LEU A 81 12.61 0.61 -24.00
N CYS A 82 12.65 1.94 -24.17
CA CYS A 82 12.80 2.90 -23.08
C CYS A 82 11.56 2.96 -22.14
N LEU A 83 10.36 2.63 -22.64
CA LEU A 83 9.16 2.52 -21.81
C LEU A 83 9.18 1.29 -20.89
N PHE A 84 9.74 0.16 -21.34
CA PHE A 84 9.91 -1.03 -20.50
C PHE A 84 11.08 -0.93 -19.51
N ALA A 85 12.11 -0.13 -19.81
CA ALA A 85 13.31 0.00 -18.97
C ALA A 85 13.06 0.62 -17.58
N ASN A 86 11.91 1.28 -17.36
CA ASN A 86 11.56 1.93 -16.08
C ASN A 86 10.79 1.02 -15.10
N ALA A 87 10.90 -0.31 -15.27
CA ALA A 87 10.60 -1.27 -14.21
C ALA A 87 11.65 -1.16 -13.08
N VAL A 88 11.50 -0.13 -12.24
CA VAL A 88 12.22 -0.02 -10.96
C VAL A 88 12.06 -1.35 -10.24
N HIS A 89 13.17 -2.05 -10.06
CA HIS A 89 13.19 -3.22 -9.21
C HIS A 89 12.98 -2.73 -7.78
N ALA A 90 11.74 -2.86 -7.29
CA ALA A 90 11.51 -2.96 -5.86
C ALA A 90 12.30 -4.18 -5.41
N ASP A 91 13.49 -3.95 -4.83
CA ASP A 91 14.32 -5.03 -4.32
C ASP A 91 13.49 -5.84 -3.34
N ASP A 92 13.28 -7.12 -3.66
CA ASP A 92 12.43 -8.06 -2.95
C ASP A 92 13.13 -8.51 -1.64
N ALA A 93 13.32 -7.50 -0.80
CA ALA A 93 14.22 -7.48 0.33
C ALA A 93 13.38 -7.71 1.59
N ALA A 94 13.37 -8.96 2.04
CA ALA A 94 12.63 -9.34 3.24
C ALA A 94 13.10 -8.52 4.45
N VAL A 95 12.12 -8.01 5.20
CA VAL A 95 12.34 -7.26 6.44
C VAL A 95 11.92 -8.10 7.64
N ALA A 96 12.75 -8.16 8.66
CA ALA A 96 12.44 -8.79 9.95
C ALA A 96 12.15 -7.70 10.99
N VAL A 97 11.21 -7.94 11.91
CA VAL A 97 10.93 -7.06 13.05
C VAL A 97 11.40 -7.77 14.32
N TRP A 98 12.25 -7.11 15.10
CA TRP A 98 12.72 -7.63 16.39
C TRP A 98 11.77 -7.24 17.54
N ASP A 99 11.82 -7.96 18.66
CA ASP A 99 11.13 -7.56 19.90
C ASP A 99 11.66 -6.21 20.40
N PHE A 100 10.78 -5.26 20.73
CA PHE A 100 11.24 -3.91 21.10
C PHE A 100 11.92 -3.90 22.48
N ASP A 101 12.97 -3.08 22.62
CA ASP A 101 13.67 -2.91 23.89
C ASP A 101 12.86 -1.99 24.83
N CYS A 102 12.59 -2.42 26.05
CA CYS A 102 11.85 -1.62 27.04
C CYS A 102 12.81 -0.72 27.84
N LEU A 103 12.62 0.59 27.80
CA LEU A 103 13.48 1.57 28.47
C LEU A 103 12.77 2.20 29.68
N GLU A 104 12.88 1.54 30.83
CA GLU A 104 12.31 2.03 32.09
C GLU A 104 13.14 3.17 32.70
N LEU A 105 12.58 4.39 32.68
CA LEU A 105 13.15 5.56 33.36
C LEU A 105 12.77 5.64 34.85
N SER A 106 11.86 4.78 35.32
CA SER A 106 11.26 4.82 36.66
C SER A 106 11.54 3.53 37.43
N ARG A 107 12.10 3.64 38.65
CA ARG A 107 12.51 2.50 39.50
C ARG A 107 11.36 1.74 40.21
N VAL A 108 10.13 1.78 39.70
CA VAL A 108 8.94 1.34 40.46
C VAL A 108 8.01 0.48 39.60
N GLY A 109 8.19 -0.84 39.72
CA GLY A 109 7.34 -1.85 39.07
C GLY A 109 7.63 -2.05 37.59
N VAL A 110 7.25 -3.22 37.06
CA VAL A 110 7.28 -3.48 35.61
C VAL A 110 6.26 -2.55 34.95
N SER A 111 6.75 -1.63 34.15
CA SER A 111 5.96 -0.64 33.44
C SER A 111 5.10 -1.27 32.34
N ALA A 112 3.98 -0.62 32.01
CA ALA A 112 3.10 -1.08 30.92
C ALA A 112 3.84 -1.17 29.57
N SER A 113 4.85 -0.32 29.33
CA SER A 113 5.70 -0.39 28.14
C SER A 113 6.44 -1.72 28.00
N CYS A 114 6.84 -2.38 29.09
CA CYS A 114 7.51 -3.68 28.98
C CYS A 114 6.56 -4.80 28.53
N GLN A 115 5.28 -4.76 28.92
CA GLN A 115 4.25 -5.66 28.37
C GLN A 115 3.90 -5.31 26.91
N LEU A 116 3.93 -4.02 26.56
CA LEU A 116 3.64 -3.56 25.21
C LEU A 116 4.78 -3.81 24.21
N SER A 117 6.02 -4.02 24.68
CA SER A 117 7.23 -4.18 23.84
C SER A 117 7.04 -5.15 22.67
N ARG A 118 6.57 -6.36 22.98
CA ARG A 118 6.30 -7.46 22.06
C ARG A 118 5.02 -7.28 21.25
N VAL A 119 4.03 -6.61 21.85
CA VAL A 119 2.78 -6.27 21.18
C VAL A 119 3.02 -5.23 20.10
N MET A 120 3.96 -4.28 20.30
CA MET A 120 4.30 -3.26 19.31
C MET A 120 5.18 -3.77 18.18
N SER A 121 6.04 -4.78 18.40
CA SER A 121 6.76 -5.46 17.30
C SER A 121 5.80 -6.25 16.40
N GLU A 122 4.84 -6.98 16.98
CA GLU A 122 3.78 -7.69 16.24
C GLU A 122 2.78 -6.74 15.55
N ILE A 123 2.37 -5.65 16.19
CA ILE A 123 1.53 -4.61 15.56
C ILE A 123 2.26 -3.96 14.39
N LEU A 124 3.56 -3.66 14.51
CA LEU A 124 4.33 -3.13 13.39
C LEU A 124 4.45 -4.17 12.25
N LEU A 125 4.68 -5.44 12.57
CA LEU A 125 4.68 -6.54 11.59
C LEU A 125 3.37 -6.62 10.81
N GLU A 126 2.21 -6.53 11.49
CA GLU A 126 0.90 -6.50 10.83
C GLU A 126 0.73 -5.26 9.94
N GLN A 127 1.17 -4.09 10.41
CA GLN A 127 1.12 -2.85 9.62
C GLN A 127 2.03 -2.90 8.38
N LEU A 128 3.18 -3.57 8.44
CA LEU A 128 4.07 -3.79 7.29
C LEU A 128 3.45 -4.77 6.27
N LEU A 129 2.80 -5.83 6.74
CA LEU A 129 2.12 -6.82 5.89
C LEU A 129 0.91 -6.26 5.12
N ALA A 130 0.38 -5.11 5.53
CA ALA A 130 -0.67 -4.41 4.79
C ALA A 130 -0.18 -3.72 3.50
N TYR A 131 1.12 -3.76 3.19
CA TYR A 131 1.71 -3.14 1.99
C TYR A 131 2.12 -4.18 0.92
N PRO A 132 1.50 -4.16 -0.28
CA PRO A 132 1.88 -5.06 -1.36
C PRO A 132 3.35 -4.95 -1.75
N GLY A 133 4.03 -6.09 -1.86
CA GLY A 133 5.47 -6.18 -2.17
C GLY A 133 6.39 -6.17 -0.95
N VAL A 134 5.91 -5.81 0.25
CA VAL A 134 6.71 -5.94 1.48
C VAL A 134 6.68 -7.39 1.95
N ARG A 135 7.78 -8.13 1.74
CA ARG A 135 7.97 -9.43 2.39
C ARG A 135 8.45 -9.23 3.82
N VAL A 136 7.73 -9.77 4.80
CA VAL A 136 8.11 -9.73 6.22
C VAL A 136 8.52 -11.13 6.70
N VAL A 137 9.57 -11.22 7.51
CA VAL A 137 9.97 -12.44 8.21
C VAL A 137 9.24 -12.48 9.55
N GLU A 138 8.50 -13.57 9.80
CA GLU A 138 7.72 -13.73 11.01
C GLU A 138 8.59 -13.87 12.26
N ARG A 139 8.18 -13.22 13.35
CA ARG A 139 8.84 -13.24 14.67
C ARG A 139 9.11 -14.66 15.17
N ALA A 140 8.18 -15.59 14.94
CA ALA A 140 8.33 -17.00 15.27
C ALA A 140 9.55 -17.64 14.59
N ARG A 141 9.86 -17.27 13.34
CA ARG A 141 11.04 -17.81 12.63
C ARG A 141 12.35 -17.28 13.20
N LEU A 142 12.38 -16.04 13.69
CA LEU A 142 13.55 -15.50 14.42
C LEU A 142 13.77 -16.26 15.73
N ARG A 143 12.69 -16.66 16.42
CA ARG A 143 12.74 -17.46 17.66
C ARG A 143 13.19 -18.90 17.43
N GLU A 144 12.70 -19.56 16.39
CA GLU A 144 13.19 -20.90 15.99
C GLU A 144 14.70 -20.90 15.79
N ILE A 145 15.22 -19.95 15.00
CA ILE A 145 16.65 -19.86 14.71
C ILE A 145 17.44 -19.51 15.98
N LEU A 146 16.86 -18.72 16.90
CA LEU A 146 17.49 -18.44 18.20
C LEU A 146 17.68 -19.71 19.04
N ASP A 147 16.63 -20.52 19.15
CA ASP A 147 16.62 -21.78 19.90
C ASP A 147 17.58 -22.80 19.24
N GLU A 148 17.58 -22.89 17.90
CA GLU A 148 18.52 -23.69 17.11
C GLU A 148 20.00 -23.29 17.39
N GLN A 149 20.30 -21.99 17.45
CA GLN A 149 21.65 -21.47 17.73
C GLN A 149 22.05 -21.50 19.23
N LYS A 150 21.11 -21.81 20.14
CA LYS A 150 21.31 -21.88 21.60
C LYS A 150 21.89 -20.59 22.21
N LEU A 151 21.58 -19.43 21.62
CA LEU A 151 22.08 -18.14 22.09
C LEU A 151 21.32 -17.69 23.34
N GLY A 152 22.05 -17.47 24.44
CA GLY A 152 21.48 -16.92 25.67
C GLY A 152 21.04 -15.45 25.51
N SER A 153 20.14 -14.99 26.36
CA SER A 153 19.60 -13.62 26.34
C SER A 153 20.67 -12.52 26.42
N SER A 154 21.79 -12.78 27.09
CA SER A 154 22.95 -11.87 27.14
C SER A 154 23.62 -11.66 25.78
N ALA A 155 23.59 -12.66 24.89
CA ALA A 155 24.12 -12.53 23.52
C ALA A 155 23.19 -11.70 22.62
N LEU A 156 21.89 -11.61 22.93
CA LEU A 156 20.91 -10.82 22.18
C LEU A 156 20.83 -9.34 22.60
N ALA A 157 21.47 -8.95 23.70
CA ALA A 157 21.64 -7.54 24.04
C ALA A 157 22.49 -6.79 22.99
N ASP A 158 23.35 -7.51 22.27
CA ASP A 158 24.14 -7.01 21.15
C ASP A 158 23.27 -6.83 19.88
N GLU A 159 23.23 -5.63 19.31
CA GLU A 159 22.54 -5.34 18.04
C GLU A 159 23.20 -6.11 16.88
N ASP A 160 24.50 -6.33 16.94
CA ASP A 160 25.30 -7.03 15.93
C ASP A 160 24.96 -8.55 15.90
N ALA A 161 24.62 -9.15 17.05
CA ALA A 161 24.07 -10.51 17.15
C ALA A 161 22.64 -10.58 16.58
N ARG A 162 21.79 -9.59 16.88
CA ARG A 162 20.42 -9.51 16.33
C ARG A 162 20.42 -9.32 14.81
N ILE A 163 21.35 -8.51 14.27
CA ILE A 163 21.59 -8.35 12.83
C ILE A 163 22.00 -9.69 12.18
N ARG A 164 22.93 -10.43 12.81
CA ARG A 164 23.34 -11.77 12.35
C ARG A 164 22.16 -12.74 12.31
N LEU A 165 21.30 -12.73 13.33
CA LEU A 165 20.10 -13.57 13.40
C LEU A 165 19.11 -13.25 12.26
N GLY A 166 18.83 -11.97 12.01
CA GLY A 166 17.99 -11.53 10.89
C GLY A 166 18.54 -11.99 9.52
N ARG A 167 19.86 -11.93 9.33
CA ARG A 167 20.53 -12.42 8.12
C ARG A 167 20.41 -13.94 7.93
N ILE A 168 20.51 -14.72 9.02
CA ILE A 168 20.28 -16.18 8.97
C ILE A 168 18.81 -16.48 8.63
N ALA A 169 17.88 -15.66 9.09
CA ALA A 169 16.45 -15.73 8.75
C ALA A 169 16.11 -15.24 7.33
N GLY A 170 17.11 -14.86 6.52
CA GLY A 170 16.92 -14.40 5.14
C GLY A 170 16.44 -12.95 5.01
N ALA A 171 16.44 -12.17 6.08
CA ALA A 171 16.11 -10.75 6.04
C ALA A 171 17.33 -9.92 5.57
N LYS A 172 17.14 -9.08 4.53
CA LYS A 172 18.10 -8.04 4.13
C LYS A 172 18.02 -6.79 5.01
N ARG A 173 16.90 -6.62 5.72
CA ARG A 173 16.62 -5.47 6.58
C ARG A 173 16.10 -5.94 7.93
N MET A 174 16.60 -5.37 9.01
CA MET A 174 16.05 -5.52 10.36
C MET A 174 15.33 -4.24 10.76
N ILE A 175 14.25 -4.38 11.51
CA ILE A 175 13.62 -3.28 12.24
C ILE A 175 13.82 -3.54 13.73
N PHE A 176 14.50 -2.59 14.37
CA PHE A 176 14.61 -2.49 15.82
C PHE A 176 13.67 -1.39 16.32
N GLY A 177 13.25 -1.49 17.57
CA GLY A 177 12.54 -0.41 18.23
C GLY A 177 12.73 -0.43 19.73
N SER A 178 12.41 0.69 20.38
CA SER A 178 12.45 0.83 21.83
C SER A 178 11.25 1.63 22.34
N LEU A 179 10.65 1.19 23.45
CA LEU A 179 9.53 1.88 24.10
C LEU A 179 10.01 2.65 25.34
N ILE A 180 9.56 3.91 25.45
CA ILE A 180 9.81 4.81 26.58
C ILE A 180 8.47 5.33 27.09
N THR A 181 8.18 5.18 28.38
CA THR A 181 6.97 5.75 29.01
C THR A 181 7.29 7.10 29.66
N LEU A 182 6.47 8.11 29.36
CA LEU A 182 6.61 9.51 29.76
C LEU A 182 5.27 10.00 30.34
N GLY A 183 4.97 9.58 31.57
CA GLY A 183 3.63 9.72 32.14
C GLY A 183 2.64 8.78 31.45
N ASP A 184 1.48 9.30 31.04
CA ASP A 184 0.46 8.52 30.32
C ASP A 184 0.82 8.24 28.84
N ILE A 185 1.81 8.96 28.31
CA ILE A 185 2.27 8.86 26.92
C ILE A 185 3.35 7.79 26.80
N VAL A 186 3.25 6.93 25.79
CA VAL A 186 4.28 5.98 25.38
C VAL A 186 4.87 6.45 24.05
N ARG A 187 6.19 6.65 24.03
CA ARG A 187 6.98 6.89 22.82
C ARG A 187 7.59 5.58 22.34
N ALA A 188 7.50 5.32 21.05
CA ALA A 188 8.20 4.27 20.34
C ALA A 188 9.20 4.91 19.36
N ASP A 189 10.49 4.61 19.55
CA ASP A 189 11.56 4.93 18.60
C ASP A 189 11.81 3.69 17.75
N VAL A 190 11.83 3.82 16.41
CA VAL A 190 11.91 2.68 15.48
C VAL A 190 13.00 2.93 14.44
N ARG A 191 13.86 1.94 14.17
CA ARG A 191 15.01 2.04 13.27
C ARG A 191 15.02 0.90 12.26
N LEU A 192 15.21 1.23 10.99
CA LEU A 192 15.42 0.29 9.89
C LEU A 192 16.92 0.19 9.61
N VAL A 193 17.46 -1.03 9.65
CA VAL A 193 18.90 -1.31 9.55
C VAL A 193 19.17 -2.34 8.45
N SER A 194 20.21 -2.13 7.64
CA SER A 194 20.73 -3.10 6.67
C SER A 194 21.43 -4.26 7.36
N THR A 195 21.05 -5.52 7.07
CA THR A 195 21.75 -6.69 7.65
C THR A 195 23.06 -7.05 6.96
N GLU A 196 23.33 -6.42 5.82
CA GLU A 196 24.57 -6.57 5.05
C GLU A 196 25.64 -5.57 5.50
N THR A 197 25.24 -4.34 5.86
CA THR A 197 26.16 -3.21 6.13
C THR A 197 26.05 -2.61 7.54
N ALA A 198 25.10 -3.06 8.37
CA ALA A 198 24.74 -2.48 9.68
C ALA A 198 24.36 -0.98 9.64
N GLN A 199 24.13 -0.42 8.45
CA GLN A 199 23.76 0.99 8.30
C GLN A 199 22.27 1.20 8.58
N ILE A 200 21.96 2.28 9.32
CA ILE A 200 20.60 2.76 9.50
C ILE A 200 20.10 3.35 8.17
N LEU A 201 19.11 2.67 7.57
CA LEU A 201 18.45 3.07 6.32
C LEU A 201 17.30 4.07 6.57
N GLY A 202 16.79 4.12 7.80
CA GLY A 202 15.74 5.05 8.22
C GLY A 202 15.45 4.95 9.71
N ALA A 203 14.88 5.99 10.27
CA ALA A 203 14.34 6.01 11.63
C ALA A 203 12.99 6.75 11.63
N GLN A 204 12.10 6.37 12.54
CA GLN A 204 10.79 6.97 12.77
C GLN A 204 10.50 7.03 14.27
N GLU A 205 9.65 7.96 14.68
CA GLU A 205 9.07 8.00 16.03
C GLU A 205 7.54 7.91 15.96
N ALA A 206 6.95 7.28 16.96
CA ALA A 206 5.52 7.29 17.23
C ALA A 206 5.33 7.65 18.71
N SER A 207 4.34 8.47 19.05
CA SER A 207 4.12 8.92 20.44
C SER A 207 2.64 9.16 20.67
N ALA A 208 2.05 8.42 21.62
CA ALA A 208 0.62 8.47 21.92
C ALA A 208 0.31 7.82 23.29
N ASN A 209 -0.93 7.89 23.75
CA ASN A 209 -1.37 7.06 24.87
C ASN A 209 -1.39 5.57 24.47
N THR A 210 -1.30 4.66 25.43
CA THR A 210 -1.25 3.20 25.19
C THR A 210 -2.30 2.65 24.21
N ALA A 211 -3.55 3.13 24.26
CA ALA A 211 -4.62 2.66 23.38
C ALA A 211 -4.54 3.20 21.93
N ASP A 212 -3.89 4.35 21.75
CA ASP A 212 -3.76 5.07 20.48
C ASP A 212 -2.40 4.80 19.80
N LEU A 213 -1.41 4.28 20.54
CA LEU A 213 -0.09 3.90 20.03
C LEU A 213 -0.14 2.95 18.82
N PRO A 214 -1.04 1.95 18.72
CA PRO A 214 -1.18 1.14 17.51
C PRO A 214 -1.47 1.96 16.24
N ALA A 215 -2.26 3.02 16.35
CA ALA A 215 -2.56 3.93 15.24
C ALA A 215 -1.37 4.83 14.89
N ALA A 216 -0.60 5.29 15.89
CA ALA A 216 0.64 6.02 15.67
C ALA A 216 1.72 5.14 15.01
N MET A 217 1.82 3.87 15.40
CA MET A 217 2.71 2.88 14.79
C MET A 217 2.37 2.60 13.32
N ALA A 218 1.11 2.69 12.90
CA ALA A 218 0.72 2.61 11.49
C ALA A 218 1.29 3.77 10.64
N VAL A 219 1.42 4.97 11.22
CA VAL A 219 2.05 6.13 10.55
C VAL A 219 3.55 5.90 10.40
N ALA A 220 4.23 5.41 11.45
CA ALA A 220 5.63 5.02 11.39
C ALA A 220 5.88 3.92 10.35
N ALA A 221 5.05 2.86 10.32
CA ALA A 221 5.11 1.78 9.34
C ALA A 221 5.06 2.31 7.90
N ARG A 222 4.11 3.21 7.60
CA ARG A 222 3.98 3.85 6.27
C ARG A 222 5.24 4.60 5.84
N ALA A 223 5.89 5.28 6.79
CA ALA A 223 7.11 6.03 6.54
C ALA A 223 8.32 5.10 6.32
N LEU A 224 8.45 4.03 7.11
CA LEU A 224 9.46 2.97 6.90
C LEU A 224 9.29 2.27 5.55
N VAL A 225 8.07 1.94 5.14
CA VAL A 225 7.76 1.33 3.84
C VAL A 225 8.11 2.27 2.67
N THR A 226 7.89 3.57 2.85
CA THR A 226 8.33 4.59 1.87
C THR A 226 9.87 4.69 1.81
N GLN A 227 10.57 4.60 2.95
CA GLN A 227 12.05 4.56 3.02
C GLN A 227 12.64 3.28 2.41
N MET A 228 11.93 2.16 2.46
CA MET A 228 12.30 0.91 1.78
C MET A 228 12.09 0.94 0.26
N GLY A 229 11.55 2.03 -0.31
CA GLY A 229 11.34 2.21 -1.75
C GLY A 229 10.01 1.67 -2.30
N TYR A 230 9.11 1.18 -1.44
CA TYR A 230 7.80 0.68 -1.86
C TYR A 230 6.78 1.83 -2.03
N GLY A 231 5.74 1.58 -2.83
CA GLY A 231 4.71 2.57 -3.15
C GLY A 231 3.81 2.93 -1.96
N LYS A 232 3.32 4.18 -1.94
CA LYS A 232 2.35 4.68 -0.93
C LYS A 232 0.94 4.06 -1.04
N THR A 233 0.71 3.23 -2.04
CA THR A 233 -0.52 2.46 -2.30
C THR A 233 -0.47 1.09 -1.61
N GLY A 234 -0.63 1.15 -0.29
CA GLY A 234 -0.70 0.02 0.64
C GLY A 234 -1.06 0.56 2.03
N GLY A 235 -1.42 -0.31 2.96
CA GLY A 235 -1.84 0.07 4.31
C GLY A 235 -3.15 0.85 4.33
N GLN A 236 -4.28 0.14 4.45
CA GLN A 236 -5.48 0.79 4.99
C GLN A 236 -5.28 0.98 6.49
N THR A 237 -5.31 2.23 6.96
CA THR A 237 -5.25 2.61 8.39
C THR A 237 -6.56 2.28 9.14
N GLY A 238 -7.15 1.12 8.86
CA GLY A 238 -8.59 0.88 9.02
C GLY A 238 -9.02 -0.09 10.12
N THR A 239 -8.10 -0.63 10.92
CA THR A 239 -8.44 -1.71 11.89
C THR A 239 -7.79 -1.57 13.28
N LEU A 240 -6.65 -0.89 13.43
CA LEU A 240 -6.00 -0.69 14.74
C LEU A 240 -6.26 0.69 15.36
N THR A 241 -7.30 1.40 14.92
CA THR A 241 -7.51 2.82 15.24
C THR A 241 -7.87 3.07 16.70
N GLN A 242 -8.51 2.10 17.39
CA GLN A 242 -8.67 2.07 18.84
C GLN A 242 -8.65 0.62 19.33
N VAL A 243 -7.51 0.15 19.84
CA VAL A 243 -7.40 -1.19 20.44
C VAL A 243 -7.50 -1.06 21.96
N SER A 244 -8.39 -1.83 22.60
CA SER A 244 -8.54 -1.74 24.06
C SER A 244 -7.27 -2.19 24.78
N ALA A 245 -6.91 -1.52 25.87
CA ALA A 245 -5.74 -1.91 26.67
C ALA A 245 -5.82 -3.36 27.16
N GLY A 246 -7.02 -3.84 27.52
CA GLY A 246 -7.26 -5.24 27.89
C GLY A 246 -7.05 -6.23 26.73
N THR A 247 -7.35 -5.82 25.48
CA THR A 247 -7.02 -6.59 24.28
C THR A 247 -5.51 -6.71 24.10
N LEU A 248 -4.77 -5.60 24.26
CA LEU A 248 -3.31 -5.59 24.18
C LEU A 248 -2.67 -6.47 25.27
N THR A 249 -3.15 -6.41 26.52
CA THR A 249 -2.65 -7.28 27.62
C THR A 249 -2.95 -8.76 27.39
N LEU A 250 -4.14 -9.11 26.88
CA LEU A 250 -4.46 -10.50 26.50
C LEU A 250 -3.58 -10.96 25.32
N PHE A 251 -3.26 -10.07 24.38
CA PHE A 251 -2.41 -10.42 23.24
C PHE A 251 -0.96 -10.68 23.68
N ASP A 252 -0.38 -9.87 24.57
CA ASP A 252 0.93 -10.17 25.18
C ASP A 252 0.91 -11.53 25.91
N GLN A 253 -0.15 -11.82 26.68
CA GLN A 253 -0.31 -13.13 27.33
C GLN A 253 -0.29 -14.29 26.31
N GLY A 254 -0.98 -14.16 25.17
CA GLY A 254 -0.97 -15.16 24.10
C GLY A 254 0.43 -15.33 23.49
N LEU A 255 1.12 -14.23 23.20
CA LEU A 255 2.50 -14.23 22.70
C LEU A 255 3.51 -14.79 23.72
N ALA A 256 3.25 -14.63 25.02
CA ALA A 256 4.04 -15.22 26.10
C ALA A 256 3.83 -16.74 26.27
N LEU A 257 2.70 -17.28 25.79
CA LEU A 257 2.45 -18.72 25.72
C LEU A 257 3.08 -19.32 24.45
N MET A 258 2.97 -18.63 23.31
CA MET A 258 3.70 -18.96 22.06
C MET A 258 5.21 -19.08 22.30
N ASP A 259 5.81 -18.10 23.00
CA ASP A 259 7.24 -18.08 23.33
C ASP A 259 7.67 -19.18 24.31
N ARG A 260 6.73 -19.83 24.99
CA ARG A 260 6.96 -21.00 25.86
C ARG A 260 6.64 -22.32 25.17
N GLN A 261 6.27 -22.27 23.89
CA GLN A 261 5.78 -23.40 23.09
C GLN A 261 4.49 -24.04 23.65
N ASP A 262 3.76 -23.34 24.52
CA ASP A 262 2.43 -23.73 25.01
C ASP A 262 1.36 -23.26 24.01
N PHE A 263 1.38 -23.91 22.84
CA PHE A 263 0.46 -23.59 21.74
C PHE A 263 -1.00 -23.84 22.12
N ALA A 264 -1.26 -24.84 22.97
CA ALA A 264 -2.62 -25.17 23.43
C ALA A 264 -3.23 -24.03 24.26
N ALA A 265 -2.51 -23.48 25.25
CA ALA A 265 -3.01 -22.34 26.00
C ALA A 265 -3.04 -21.05 25.14
N ALA A 266 -2.06 -20.86 24.25
CA ALA A 266 -2.03 -19.70 23.35
C ALA A 266 -3.27 -19.65 22.44
N ILE A 267 -3.69 -20.80 21.88
CA ILE A 267 -4.90 -20.94 21.04
C ILE A 267 -6.14 -20.41 21.76
N GLU A 268 -6.35 -20.78 23.03
CA GLU A 268 -7.52 -20.32 23.79
C GLU A 268 -7.48 -18.81 24.12
N VAL A 269 -6.29 -18.25 24.35
CA VAL A 269 -6.13 -16.80 24.53
C VAL A 269 -6.44 -16.03 23.24
N PHE A 270 -5.94 -16.48 22.08
CA PHE A 270 -6.24 -15.82 20.80
C PHE A 270 -7.72 -15.98 20.38
N LYS A 271 -8.33 -17.17 20.60
CA LYS A 271 -9.78 -17.36 20.43
C LYS A 271 -10.60 -16.38 21.28
N LYS A 272 -10.20 -16.17 22.53
CA LYS A 272 -10.88 -15.23 23.45
C LYS A 272 -10.81 -13.79 22.93
N ILE A 273 -9.67 -13.38 22.35
CA ILE A 273 -9.54 -12.07 21.69
C ILE A 273 -10.48 -11.96 20.50
N LEU A 274 -10.45 -12.93 19.58
CA LEU A 274 -11.28 -12.93 18.36
C LEU A 274 -12.79 -13.07 18.63
N THR A 275 -13.18 -13.52 19.82
CA THR A 275 -14.58 -13.52 20.30
C THR A 275 -15.04 -12.12 20.71
N GLY A 276 -14.13 -11.23 21.13
CA GLY A 276 -14.42 -9.84 21.47
C GLY A 276 -14.18 -8.85 20.31
N ASP A 277 -13.17 -9.12 19.48
CA ASP A 277 -12.82 -8.35 18.28
C ASP A 277 -12.38 -9.30 17.16
N ALA A 278 -13.32 -9.65 16.29
CA ALA A 278 -13.09 -10.60 15.19
C ALA A 278 -12.20 -10.05 14.06
N GLU A 279 -11.97 -8.73 13.99
CA GLU A 279 -11.10 -8.09 13.00
C GLU A 279 -9.67 -7.87 13.51
N PHE A 280 -9.34 -8.32 14.74
CA PHE A 280 -8.01 -8.20 15.33
C PHE A 280 -6.99 -9.18 14.71
N LYS A 281 -6.61 -8.90 13.46
CA LYS A 281 -5.69 -9.67 12.60
C LYS A 281 -4.38 -10.15 13.27
N PRO A 282 -3.74 -9.40 14.18
CA PRO A 282 -2.59 -9.94 14.92
C PRO A 282 -2.91 -11.23 15.69
N ALA A 283 -4.09 -11.35 16.31
CA ALA A 283 -4.51 -12.59 16.97
C ALA A 283 -4.95 -13.68 15.98
N GLU A 284 -5.54 -13.34 14.83
CA GLU A 284 -5.86 -14.30 13.77
C GLU A 284 -4.59 -14.98 13.23
N ARG A 285 -3.56 -14.16 12.93
CA ARG A 285 -2.24 -14.63 12.47
C ARG A 285 -1.57 -15.54 13.50
N GLN A 286 -1.52 -15.10 14.75
CA GLN A 286 -0.88 -15.87 15.83
C GLN A 286 -1.66 -17.16 16.16
N LEU A 287 -3.00 -17.14 16.13
CA LEU A 287 -3.83 -18.34 16.26
C LEU A 287 -3.55 -19.35 15.13
N ARG A 288 -3.44 -18.88 13.89
CA ARG A 288 -3.13 -19.73 12.74
C ARG A 288 -1.74 -20.39 12.86
N MET A 289 -0.74 -19.63 13.33
CA MET A 289 0.59 -20.19 13.61
C MET A 289 0.55 -21.19 14.77
N ALA A 290 -0.15 -20.89 15.86
CA ALA A 290 -0.29 -21.79 17.01
C ALA A 290 -0.92 -23.15 16.61
N LEU A 291 -1.94 -23.12 15.75
CA LEU A 291 -2.59 -24.31 15.20
C LEU A 291 -1.63 -25.13 14.32
N ASP A 292 -0.89 -24.49 13.41
CA ASP A 292 0.11 -25.16 12.56
C ASP A 292 1.26 -25.77 13.37
N LYS A 293 1.67 -25.12 14.47
CA LYS A 293 2.66 -25.68 15.42
C LYS A 293 2.12 -26.88 16.17
N LEU A 294 0.91 -26.80 16.71
CA LEU A 294 0.28 -27.90 17.46
C LEU A 294 0.06 -29.15 16.59
N THR A 295 -0.20 -29.00 15.28
CA THR A 295 -0.34 -30.14 14.34
C THR A 295 0.98 -30.79 13.90
N ARG A 296 2.14 -30.27 14.35
CA ARG A 296 3.48 -30.78 14.01
C ARG A 296 4.22 -31.40 15.21
N GLN A 297 3.55 -31.51 16.36
CA GLN A 297 4.04 -32.15 17.59
C GLN A 297 3.60 -33.62 17.65
#